data_AF-A0AAV3PXC6-F1
#
_entry.id   AF-A0AAV3PXC6-F1
#
_cell.length_a   1.000
_cell.length_b   1.000
_cell.length_c   1.000
_cell.angle_alpha   90.00
_cell.angle_beta   90.00
_cell.angle_gamma   90.00
#
_symmetry.space_group_name_H-M   'P 1'
#
loop_
_entity.id
_entity.type
_entity.pdbx_description
1 polymer ?
#
loop_
_entity_poly.entity_id
_entity_poly.type
_entity_poly.pdbx_seq_one_letter_code
_entity_poly.pdbx_strand_id
1 'polypeptide(L)'
;MLFSSRQELKHAIDTYNIKDARGMRYLKNENGRVRAICKDASCKWFIYPKRLNGEVGLQIRKWHLDHICIPVYDNKLLTSTWLGKYYVKKFRNAPNYKLIDFRKEVTLKLGQHVSR
;
A
#
# COMPACT_ATOMS: atom_id res chain seq x y z
N MET A 1 12.28 3.18 10.58
CA MET A 1 11.57 4.16 9.72
C MET A 1 10.60 4.97 10.56
N LEU A 2 10.66 6.30 10.40
CA LEU A 2 9.78 7.30 11.01
C LEU A 2 8.89 7.90 9.91
N PHE A 3 7.62 8.11 10.20
CA PHE A 3 6.64 8.70 9.29
C PHE A 3 5.99 9.91 9.95
N SER A 4 5.88 11.01 9.22
CA SER A 4 5.37 12.27 9.76
C SER A 4 3.84 12.26 9.90
N SER A 5 3.16 11.37 9.17
CA SER A 5 1.71 11.24 9.22
C SER A 5 1.21 9.80 9.07
N ARG A 6 -0.04 9.59 9.49
CA ARG A 6 -0.77 8.32 9.28
C ARG A 6 -0.89 7.98 7.80
N GLN A 7 -1.09 8.99 6.97
CA GLN A 7 -1.30 8.89 5.54
C GLN A 7 -0.03 8.44 4.82
N GLU A 8 1.12 9.01 5.20
CA GLU A 8 2.43 8.59 4.68
C GLU A 8 2.74 7.14 5.04
N LEU A 9 2.52 6.77 6.30
CA LEU A 9 2.73 5.40 6.76
C LEU A 9 1.84 4.41 6.00
N LYS A 10 0.54 4.71 5.85
CA LYS A 10 -0.36 3.87 5.06
C LYS A 10 0.09 3.77 3.61
N HIS A 11 0.47 4.88 2.99
CA HIS A 11 0.93 4.88 1.62
C HIS A 11 2.20 4.02 1.44
N ALA A 12 3.13 4.07 2.39
CA ALA A 12 4.33 3.22 2.37
C ALA A 12 3.99 1.73 2.54
N ILE A 13 3.11 1.39 3.48
CA ILE A 13 2.64 0.01 3.70
C ILE A 13 1.91 -0.52 2.45
N ASP A 14 1.00 0.26 1.88
CA ASP A 14 0.26 -0.09 0.68
C ASP A 14 1.23 -0.28 -0.51
N THR A 15 2.18 0.64 -0.69
CA THR A 15 3.20 0.56 -1.76
C THR A 15 4.06 -0.69 -1.64
N TYR A 16 4.48 -1.06 -0.42
CA TYR A 16 5.24 -2.28 -0.19
C TYR A 16 4.46 -3.52 -0.65
N ASN A 17 3.21 -3.64 -0.20
CA ASN A 17 2.40 -4.81 -0.54
C ASN A 17 1.97 -4.83 -2.02
N ILE A 18 1.72 -3.67 -2.63
CA ILE A 18 1.40 -3.59 -4.06
C ILE A 18 2.58 -4.03 -4.90
N LYS A 19 3.83 -3.66 -4.55
CA LYS A 19 5.01 -4.10 -5.32
C LYS A 19 5.18 -5.62 -5.32
N ASP A 20 4.86 -6.27 -4.20
CA ASP A 20 4.94 -7.72 -4.05
C ASP A 20 3.64 -8.44 -4.47
N ALA A 21 2.67 -7.71 -5.04
CA ALA A 21 1.33 -8.20 -5.37
C ALA A 21 0.66 -8.95 -4.21
N ARG A 22 0.74 -8.40 -2.99
CA ARG A 22 0.18 -8.97 -1.77
C ARG A 22 -1.08 -8.23 -1.34
N GLY A 23 -2.09 -9.01 -0.97
CA GLY A 23 -3.31 -8.48 -0.38
C GLY A 23 -3.16 -8.31 1.13
N MET A 24 -3.43 -7.10 1.63
CA MET A 24 -3.48 -6.84 3.08
C MET A 24 -4.77 -6.12 3.48
N ARG A 25 -5.08 -6.16 4.77
CA ARG A 25 -6.19 -5.41 5.38
C ARG A 25 -5.71 -4.69 6.63
N TYR A 26 -6.24 -3.50 6.85
CA TYR A 26 -6.07 -2.81 8.12
C TYR A 26 -7.00 -3.43 9.16
N LEU A 27 -6.48 -3.70 10.35
CA LEU A 27 -7.32 -4.08 11.48
C LEU A 27 -8.19 -2.88 11.88
N LYS A 28 -9.39 -3.15 12.43
CA LYS A 28 -10.31 -2.10 12.90
C LYS A 28 -9.52 -1.11 13.76
N ASN A 29 -9.75 0.17 13.46
CA ASN A 29 -8.96 1.29 13.96
C ASN A 29 -9.30 1.54 15.44
N GLU A 30 -8.71 0.76 16.35
CA GLU A 30 -8.66 1.13 17.76
C GLU A 30 -7.85 2.43 17.87
N ASN A 31 -8.52 3.50 18.31
CA ASN A 31 -8.04 4.88 18.50
C ASN A 31 -6.59 5.13 18.06
N GLY A 32 -6.41 5.42 16.76
CA GLY A 32 -5.18 5.99 16.22
C GLY A 32 -4.07 5.01 15.83
N ARG A 33 -4.28 3.69 15.94
CA ARG A 33 -3.28 2.67 15.56
C ARG A 33 -3.45 2.20 14.11
N VAL A 34 -2.36 2.20 13.32
CA VAL A 34 -2.34 1.70 11.94
C VAL A 34 -1.83 0.27 11.92
N ARG A 35 -2.63 -0.72 12.29
CA ARG A 35 -2.22 -2.13 12.20
C ARG A 35 -2.61 -2.73 10.86
N ALA A 36 -1.66 -3.37 10.18
CA ALA A 36 -1.86 -4.04 8.91
C ALA A 36 -1.50 -5.52 9.04
N ILE A 37 -2.31 -6.39 8.45
CA ILE A 37 -2.08 -7.84 8.38
C ILE A 37 -2.39 -8.36 6.97
N CYS A 38 -1.84 -9.52 6.62
CA CYS A 38 -2.20 -10.19 5.38
C CYS A 38 -3.71 -10.48 5.33
N LYS A 39 -4.29 -10.52 4.13
CA LYS A 39 -5.66 -11.00 3.95
C LYS A 39 -5.77 -12.53 4.07
N ASP A 40 -4.71 -13.24 3.67
CA ASP A 40 -4.63 -14.68 3.81
C ASP A 40 -4.43 -15.03 5.29
N ALA A 41 -5.34 -15.85 5.84
CA ALA A 41 -5.33 -16.22 7.24
C ALA A 41 -4.14 -17.13 7.63
N SER A 42 -3.57 -17.86 6.67
CA SER A 42 -2.38 -18.69 6.89
C SER A 42 -1.10 -17.85 6.96
N CYS A 43 -1.12 -16.66 6.38
CA CYS A 43 0.04 -15.79 6.29
C CYS A 43 0.24 -14.97 7.56
N LYS A 44 1.42 -15.10 8.17
CA LYS A 44 1.81 -14.39 9.40
C LYS A 44 2.30 -12.97 9.15
N TRP A 45 2.22 -12.45 7.93
CA TRP A 45 2.66 -11.09 7.64
C TRP A 45 1.85 -10.05 8.43
N PHE A 46 2.55 -9.16 9.11
CA PHE A 46 1.94 -8.01 9.79
C PHE A 46 2.91 -6.84 9.95
N ILE A 47 2.34 -5.65 10.10
CA ILE A 47 3.04 -4.42 10.48
C ILE A 47 2.26 -3.71 11.58
N TYR A 48 2.91 -3.53 12.74
CA TYR A 48 2.40 -2.82 13.91
C TYR A 48 3.30 -1.62 14.26
N PRO A 49 2.91 -0.43 13.78
CA PRO A 49 3.51 0.84 14.13
C PRO A 49 2.95 1.37 15.44
N LYS A 50 3.78 2.16 16.14
CA LYS A 50 3.45 2.88 17.36
C LYS A 50 3.51 4.38 17.08
N ARG A 51 2.58 5.15 17.66
CA ARG A 51 2.72 6.61 17.74
C ARG A 51 3.80 6.95 18.76
N LEU A 52 4.61 7.95 18.47
CA LEU A 52 5.57 8.48 19.44
C LEU A 52 4.83 9.38 20.43
N ASN A 53 5.23 9.34 21.70
CA ASN A 53 4.61 10.17 22.73
C ASN A 53 5.11 11.61 22.54
N GLY A 54 4.20 12.60 22.51
CA GLY A 54 4.55 14.01 22.37
C GLY A 54 4.89 14.49 20.95
N GLU A 55 4.94 13.58 19.96
CA GLU A 55 5.26 13.91 18.57
C GLU A 55 4.14 13.50 17.60
N VAL A 56 4.07 14.16 16.44
CA VAL A 56 3.11 13.87 15.36
C VAL A 56 3.43 12.55 14.63
N GLY A 57 4.63 12.00 14.86
CA GLY A 57 5.21 10.90 14.10
C GLY A 57 4.72 9.48 14.48
N LEU A 58 4.79 8.57 13.50
CA LEU A 58 4.59 7.13 13.67
C LEU A 58 5.85 6.36 13.32
N GLN A 59 6.18 5.35 14.12
CA GLN A 59 7.33 4.48 13.90
C GLN A 59 6.88 3.02 13.83
N ILE A 60 7.33 2.30 12.80
CA ILE A 60 7.15 0.85 12.74
C ILE A 60 7.99 0.23 13.87
N ARG A 61 7.39 -0.61 14.73
CA ARG A 61 8.05 -1.18 15.93
C ARG A 61 8.02 -2.70 15.99
N LYS A 62 6.94 -3.33 15.51
CA LYS A 62 6.83 -4.79 15.39
C LYS A 62 6.36 -5.13 13.99
N TRP A 63 6.96 -6.14 13.38
CA TRP A 63 6.59 -6.60 12.05
C TRP A 63 7.03 -8.04 11.81
N HIS A 64 6.36 -8.69 10.87
CA HIS A 64 6.77 -9.92 10.20
C HIS A 64 6.60 -9.67 8.70
N LEU A 65 7.70 -9.58 7.96
CA LEU A 65 7.70 -9.14 6.56
C LEU A 65 7.62 -10.28 5.55
N ASP A 66 7.80 -11.53 5.99
CA ASP A 66 7.71 -12.67 5.10
C ASP A 66 6.25 -13.00 4.79
N HIS A 67 5.98 -13.17 3.51
CA HIS A 67 4.72 -13.68 2.99
C HIS A 67 4.90 -15.12 2.57
N ILE A 68 3.97 -15.99 2.98
CA ILE A 68 3.85 -17.36 2.46
C ILE A 68 2.62 -17.55 1.57
N CYS A 69 1.79 -16.52 1.45
CA CYS A 69 0.60 -16.54 0.61
C CYS A 69 0.97 -16.45 -0.87
N ILE A 70 -0.01 -16.63 -1.74
CA ILE A 70 0.13 -16.49 -3.19
C ILE A 70 -0.10 -15.01 -3.58
N PRO A 71 0.56 -14.49 -4.63
CA PRO A 71 0.27 -13.16 -5.15
C PRO A 71 -1.20 -13.01 -5.58
N VAL A 72 -1.77 -11.82 -5.42
CA VAL A 72 -3.14 -11.52 -5.80
C VAL A 72 -3.17 -10.72 -7.09
N TYR A 73 -4.05 -11.10 -8.01
CA TYR A 73 -4.27 -10.35 -9.25
C TYR A 73 -5.18 -9.12 -9.02
N ASP A 74 -6.28 -9.30 -8.29
CA ASP A 74 -7.21 -8.21 -7.92
C ASP A 74 -6.87 -7.65 -6.53
N ASN A 75 -6.02 -6.62 -6.51
CA ASN A 75 -5.57 -6.01 -5.27
C ASN A 75 -6.37 -4.77 -4.88
N LYS A 76 -7.18 -4.86 -3.81
CA LYS A 76 -7.95 -3.72 -3.27
C LYS A 76 -7.07 -2.54 -2.79
N LEU A 77 -5.76 -2.73 -2.62
CA LEU A 77 -4.84 -1.63 -2.29
C LEU A 77 -4.55 -0.74 -3.50
N LEU A 78 -4.69 -1.27 -4.72
CA LEU A 78 -4.42 -0.59 -5.98
C LEU A 78 -5.56 0.38 -6.33
N THR A 79 -5.77 1.37 -5.45
CA THR A 79 -6.83 2.37 -5.58
C THR A 79 -6.40 3.52 -6.51
N SER A 80 -7.37 4.22 -7.08
CA SER A 80 -7.12 5.45 -7.87
C SER A 80 -6.31 6.49 -7.08
N THR A 81 -6.57 6.63 -5.78
CA THR A 81 -5.81 7.53 -4.90
C THR A 81 -4.34 7.12 -4.76
N TRP A 82 -4.05 5.83 -4.66
CA TRP A 82 -2.68 5.33 -4.64
C TRP A 82 -1.99 5.54 -5.99
N LEU A 83 -2.66 5.19 -7.10
CA LEU A 83 -2.15 5.37 -8.46
C LEU A 83 -1.82 6.85 -8.74
N GLY A 84 -2.73 7.75 -8.39
CA GLY A 84 -2.54 9.19 -8.54
C GLY A 84 -1.32 9.70 -7.77
N LYS A 85 -1.11 9.25 -6.53
CA LYS A 85 0.06 9.63 -5.73
C LYS A 85 1.36 9.04 -6.29
N TYR A 86 1.35 7.76 -6.65
CA TYR A 86 2.55 7.06 -7.12
C TYR A 86 3.01 7.55 -8.50
N TYR A 87 2.06 7.81 -9.41
CA TYR A 87 2.33 8.21 -10.79
C TYR A 87 2.16 9.71 -11.04
N VAL A 88 2.02 10.56 -10.00
CA VAL A 88 1.79 12.01 -10.16
C VAL A 88 2.83 12.68 -11.06
N LYS A 89 4.10 12.32 -10.91
CA LYS A 89 5.21 12.89 -11.71
C LYS A 89 5.07 12.51 -13.19
N LYS A 90 4.60 11.30 -13.47
CA LYS A 90 4.40 10.83 -14.85
C LYS A 90 3.26 11.60 -15.52
N PHE A 91 2.13 11.78 -14.84
CA PHE A 91 1.03 12.57 -15.38
C PHE A 91 1.40 14.03 -15.60
N ARG A 92 2.23 14.62 -14.74
CA ARG A 92 2.75 15.99 -14.93
C ARG A 92 3.63 16.11 -16.18
N ASN A 93 4.45 15.10 -16.46
CA ASN A 93 5.36 15.13 -17.62
C ASN A 93 4.65 14.73 -18.94
N ALA A 94 3.54 14.02 -18.87
CA ALA A 94 2.77 13.55 -20.03
C ALA A 94 1.27 13.86 -19.85
N PRO A 95 0.85 15.13 -20.04
CA PRO A 95 -0.53 15.55 -19.78
C PRO A 95 -1.56 14.88 -20.70
N ASN A 96 -1.16 14.48 -21.92
CA ASN A 96 -2.02 13.80 -22.90
C ASN A 96 -1.94 12.26 -22.81
N TYR A 97 -1.46 11.72 -21.70
CA TYR A 97 -1.28 10.29 -21.56
C TYR A 97 -2.64 9.58 -21.42
N LYS A 98 -2.96 8.73 -22.40
CA LYS A 98 -4.27 8.06 -22.47
C LYS A 98 -4.44 7.11 -21.29
N LEU A 99 -5.60 7.16 -20.66
CA LEU A 99 -5.94 6.31 -19.51
C LEU A 99 -5.85 4.81 -19.85
N ILE A 100 -6.22 4.42 -21.08
CA ILE A 100 -6.15 3.04 -21.56
C ILE A 100 -4.69 2.54 -21.59
N ASP A 101 -3.77 3.37 -22.07
CA ASP A 101 -2.35 3.03 -22.16
C ASP A 101 -1.71 3.00 -20.77
N PHE A 102 -2.08 3.94 -19.89
CA PHE A 102 -1.69 3.92 -18.49
C PHE A 102 -2.14 2.63 -17.80
N ARG A 103 -3.40 2.24 -17.99
CA ARG A 103 -3.95 1.01 -17.38
C ARG A 103 -3.18 -0.22 -17.85
N LYS A 104 -2.93 -0.36 -19.15
CA LYS A 104 -2.13 -1.46 -19.71
C LYS A 104 -0.74 -1.49 -19.10
N GLU A 105 -0.06 -0.34 -19.05
CA GLU A 105 1.27 -0.24 -18.48
C GLU A 105 1.31 -0.65 -17.01
N VAL A 106 0.39 -0.13 -16.19
CA VAL A 106 0.35 -0.45 -14.75
C VAL A 106 0.07 -1.92 -14.53
N THR A 107 -0.87 -2.51 -15.28
CA THR A 107 -1.17 -3.94 -15.20
C THR A 107 0.06 -4.79 -15.55
N LEU A 108 0.78 -4.45 -16.63
CA LEU A 108 2.00 -5.14 -17.02
C LEU A 108 3.13 -5.00 -15.98
N LYS A 109 3.32 -3.79 -15.44
CA LYS A 109 4.39 -3.51 -14.47
C LYS A 109 4.15 -4.13 -13.11
N LEU A 110 2.90 -4.13 -12.64
CA LEU A 110 2.55 -4.59 -11.29
C LEU A 110 2.03 -6.02 -11.26
N GLY A 111 1.78 -6.64 -12.42
CA GLY A 111 1.17 -7.97 -12.52
C GLY A 111 -0.23 -8.03 -11.87
N GLN A 112 -0.90 -6.89 -11.73
CA GLN A 112 -2.15 -6.74 -10.99
C GLN A 112 -3.17 -5.99 -11.84
N HIS A 113 -4.42 -6.43 -11.76
CA HIS A 113 -5.52 -5.78 -12.46
C HIS A 113 -5.85 -4.43 -11.83
N VAL A 114 -5.80 -3.39 -12.65
CA VAL A 114 -6.35 -2.07 -12.32
C VAL A 114 -7.81 -2.06 -12.74
N SER A 115 -8.72 -1.84 -11.79
CA SER A 115 -10.15 -1.70 -12.05
C SER A 115 -10.48 -0.45 -12.89
N ARG A 116 -11.66 -0.46 -13.52
CA ARG A 116 -12.18 0.66 -14.33
C ARG A 116 -12.36 1.94 -13.51
#